data_AF-A0A8T2JET9-F1
#
_entry.id   AF-A0A8T2JET9-F1
#
_cell.length_a   1.000
_cell.length_b   1.000
_cell.length_c   1.000
_cell.angle_alpha   90.00
_cell.angle_beta   90.00
_cell.angle_gamma   90.00
#
_symmetry.space_group_name_H-M   'P 1'
#
loop_
_entity.id
_entity.type
_entity.pdbx_description
1 polymer ?
#
loop_
_entity_poly.entity_id
_entity_poly.type
_entity_poly.pdbx_seq_one_letter_code
_entity_poly.pdbx_strand_id
1 'polypeptide(L)'
;MAEAATSSPDQTENYLCPVCQEILQTPVRTQYCQHVFCRKCFLMAMKSGGAYCPLCRGPVCKRERSTPDRASDIDFEMRRLSGGCMYCRKQVKLYYMKLHYKSCRKYQEEYGISPKNQTIQISPANRTDRCNLQVPTVLRRELEPTELAGPLQQNALL
;
A
#
# COMPACT_ATOMS: atom_id res chain seq x y z
N MET A 1 35.97 -21.65 15.13
CA MET A 1 35.86 -20.39 14.36
C MET A 1 34.39 -20.05 14.30
N ALA A 2 33.97 -18.97 14.97
CA ALA A 2 32.57 -18.56 15.04
C ALA A 2 32.21 -17.80 13.76
N GLU A 3 31.33 -18.36 12.94
CA GLU A 3 30.74 -17.63 11.82
C GLU A 3 29.74 -16.60 12.38
N ALA A 4 30.21 -15.36 12.52
CA ALA A 4 29.35 -14.22 12.71
C ALA A 4 28.51 -14.09 11.44
N ALA A 5 27.22 -14.43 11.54
CA ALA A 5 26.23 -14.12 10.53
C ALA A 5 26.25 -12.62 10.27
N THR A 6 26.95 -12.21 9.21
CA THR A 6 26.78 -10.90 8.59
C THR A 6 25.35 -10.85 8.08
N SER A 7 24.42 -10.45 8.95
CA SER A 7 23.12 -9.96 8.56
C SER A 7 23.38 -8.64 7.83
N SER A 8 23.64 -8.72 6.52
CA SER A 8 23.65 -7.55 5.66
C SER A 8 22.31 -6.85 5.86
N PRO A 9 22.27 -5.57 6.29
CA PRO A 9 21.08 -4.78 6.05
C PRO A 9 20.83 -4.85 4.53
N ASP A 10 19.56 -4.86 4.15
CA ASP A 10 19.12 -4.62 2.78
C ASP A 10 18.89 -5.78 1.79
N GLN A 11 18.66 -7.00 2.26
CA GLN A 11 17.93 -7.96 1.41
C GLN A 11 16.44 -7.57 1.26
N THR A 12 15.93 -6.69 2.13
CA THR A 12 14.51 -6.34 2.23
C THR A 12 14.06 -5.34 1.15
N GLU A 13 14.91 -4.41 0.71
CA GLU A 13 14.60 -3.47 -0.38
C GLU A 13 14.25 -4.18 -1.69
N ASN A 14 14.90 -5.30 -1.96
CA ASN A 14 14.71 -6.10 -3.18
C ASN A 14 13.29 -6.70 -3.27
N TYR A 15 12.54 -6.71 -2.16
CA TYR A 15 11.18 -7.23 -2.08
C TYR A 15 10.14 -6.13 -1.84
N LEU A 16 10.47 -4.87 -2.12
CA LEU A 16 9.52 -3.76 -2.07
C LEU A 16 8.74 -3.61 -3.38
N CYS A 17 7.45 -3.34 -3.26
CA CYS A 17 6.58 -3.05 -4.39
C CYS A 17 6.84 -1.63 -4.90
N PRO A 18 7.17 -1.42 -6.18
CA PRO A 18 7.43 -0.07 -6.71
C PRO A 18 6.23 0.89 -6.63
N VAL A 19 5.01 0.37 -6.49
CA VAL A 19 3.77 1.16 -6.46
C VAL A 19 3.42 1.63 -5.04
N CYS A 20 3.51 0.75 -4.04
CA CYS A 20 3.13 1.08 -2.66
C CYS A 20 4.31 1.25 -1.71
N GLN A 21 5.53 0.95 -2.16
CA GLN A 21 6.78 1.03 -1.39
C GLN A 21 6.76 0.18 -0.10
N GLU A 22 5.87 -0.81 -0.04
CA GLU A 22 5.80 -1.80 1.03
C GLU A 22 6.33 -3.16 0.53
N ILE A 23 6.61 -4.07 1.45
CA ILE A 23 6.92 -5.47 1.14
C ILE A 23 5.83 -6.08 0.25
N LEU A 24 6.27 -6.74 -0.82
CA LEU A 24 5.43 -7.39 -1.81
C LEU A 24 4.40 -8.32 -1.13
N GLN A 25 3.14 -8.16 -1.52
CA GLN A 25 2.05 -9.03 -1.10
C GLN A 25 1.45 -9.69 -2.33
N THR A 26 1.43 -11.04 -2.32
CA THR A 26 1.00 -11.85 -3.46
C THR A 26 1.66 -11.35 -4.76
N PRO A 27 3.00 -11.47 -4.87
CA PRO A 27 3.75 -10.87 -5.95
C PRO A 27 3.28 -11.42 -7.31
N VAL A 28 3.10 -10.52 -8.27
CA VAL A 28 2.76 -10.83 -9.66
C VAL A 28 3.84 -10.26 -10.57
N ARG A 29 4.11 -10.95 -11.68
CA ARG A 29 5.13 -10.56 -12.65
C ARG A 29 4.48 -10.24 -13.99
N THR A 30 4.86 -9.12 -14.59
CA THR A 30 4.46 -8.82 -15.97
C THR A 30 5.23 -9.69 -16.97
N GLN A 31 4.56 -10.20 -18.00
CA GLN A 31 5.17 -11.14 -18.94
C GLN A 31 6.23 -10.47 -19.83
N TYR A 32 5.94 -9.29 -20.38
CA TYR A 32 6.83 -8.63 -21.34
C TYR A 32 8.05 -7.98 -20.69
N CYS A 33 7.86 -7.28 -19.56
CA CYS A 33 8.92 -6.50 -18.92
C CYS A 33 9.41 -7.10 -17.59
N GLN A 34 8.82 -8.20 -17.13
CA GLN A 34 9.25 -8.96 -15.95
C GLN A 34 9.28 -8.18 -14.63
N HIS A 35 8.61 -7.04 -14.56
CA HIS A 35 8.48 -6.25 -13.35
C HIS A 35 7.52 -6.88 -12.35
N VAL A 36 7.85 -6.77 -11.06
CA VAL A 36 7.12 -7.42 -9.97
C VAL A 36 6.39 -6.40 -9.12
N PHE A 37 5.12 -6.69 -8.80
CA PHE A 37 4.26 -5.82 -8.01
C PHE A 37 3.39 -6.64 -7.05
N CYS A 38 2.78 -5.99 -6.06
CA CYS A 38 1.66 -6.59 -5.34
C CYS A 38 0.48 -6.81 -6.31
N ARG A 39 -0.22 -7.95 -6.22
CA ARG A 39 -1.42 -8.21 -7.06
C ARG A 39 -2.45 -7.07 -7.00
N LYS A 40 -2.71 -6.53 -5.80
CA LYS A 40 -3.65 -5.42 -5.61
C LYS A 40 -3.18 -4.15 -6.34
N CYS A 41 -1.91 -3.79 -6.20
CA CYS A 41 -1.33 -2.60 -6.82
C CYS A 41 -1.38 -2.70 -8.35
N PHE A 42 -1.02 -3.86 -8.89
CA PHE A 42 -1.07 -4.10 -10.33
C PHE A 42 -2.50 -3.99 -10.87
N LEU A 43 -3.47 -4.70 -10.28
CA LEU A 43 -4.87 -4.66 -10.74
C LEU A 43 -5.51 -3.27 -10.60
N MET A 44 -5.17 -2.52 -9.54
CA MET A 44 -5.61 -1.13 -9.42
C MET A 44 -5.08 -0.26 -10.55
N ALA A 45 -3.78 -0.37 -10.86
CA ALA A 45 -3.18 0.38 -11.96
C ALA A 45 -3.77 0.00 -13.33
N MET A 46 -4.08 -1.28 -13.55
CA MET A 46 -4.78 -1.73 -14.75
C MET A 46 -6.19 -1.13 -14.89
N LYS A 47 -6.88 -0.92 -13.77
CA LYS A 47 -8.23 -0.35 -13.74
C LYS A 47 -8.24 1.16 -14.00
N SER A 48 -7.25 1.90 -13.50
CA SER A 48 -7.20 3.37 -13.63
C SER A 48 -6.37 3.87 -14.81
N GLY A 49 -5.26 3.20 -15.13
CA GLY A 49 -4.24 3.66 -16.10
C GLY A 49 -4.20 2.88 -17.40
N GLY A 50 -5.08 1.89 -17.59
CA GLY A 50 -5.14 1.10 -18.82
C GLY A 50 -4.10 -0.03 -18.89
N ALA A 51 -3.73 -0.43 -20.11
CA ALA A 51 -3.00 -1.65 -20.41
C ALA A 51 -1.46 -1.53 -20.35
N TYR A 52 -0.95 -0.77 -19.38
CA TYR A 52 0.47 -0.38 -19.34
C TYR A 52 1.11 -0.69 -17.98
N CYS A 53 2.35 -1.18 -18.01
CA CYS A 53 3.11 -1.50 -16.82
C CYS A 53 3.27 -0.24 -15.94
N PRO A 54 2.99 -0.32 -14.61
CA PRO A 54 3.11 0.83 -13.71
C PRO A 54 4.53 1.41 -13.59
N LEU A 55 5.56 0.61 -13.90
CA LEU A 55 6.95 1.00 -13.74
C LEU A 55 7.56 1.56 -15.04
N CYS A 56 7.48 0.81 -16.13
CA CYS A 56 8.14 1.17 -17.40
C CYS A 56 7.17 1.63 -18.49
N ARG A 57 5.85 1.66 -18.23
CA ARG A 57 4.80 1.96 -19.22
C ARG A 57 4.78 1.02 -20.43
N GLY A 58 5.50 -0.10 -20.38
CA GLY A 58 5.46 -1.14 -21.42
C GLY A 58 4.08 -1.80 -21.54
N PRO A 59 3.75 -2.42 -22.69
CA PRO A 59 2.44 -3.04 -22.90
C PRO A 59 2.21 -4.23 -21.96
N VAL A 60 0.96 -4.39 -21.54
CA VAL A 60 0.48 -5.52 -20.73
C VAL A 60 -0.60 -6.26 -21.50
N CYS A 61 -0.53 -7.60 -21.55
CA CYS A 61 -1.50 -8.36 -22.34
C CYS A 61 -2.90 -8.30 -21.71
N LYS A 62 -3.94 -8.58 -22.53
CA LYS A 62 -5.33 -8.56 -22.07
C LYS A 62 -5.59 -9.56 -20.93
N ARG A 63 -4.94 -10.73 -20.96
CA ARG A 63 -5.10 -11.78 -19.94
C ARG A 63 -4.58 -11.32 -18.58
N GLU A 64 -3.36 -10.80 -18.53
CA GLU A 64 -2.73 -10.30 -17.30
C GLU A 64 -3.59 -9.24 -16.60
N ARG A 65 -4.32 -8.44 -17.37
CA ARG A 65 -5.18 -7.37 -16.84
C ARG A 65 -6.26 -7.86 -15.87
N SER A 66 -6.73 -9.09 -16.06
CA SER A 66 -7.74 -9.73 -15.21
C SER A 66 -7.13 -10.79 -14.30
N THR A 67 -6.20 -11.59 -14.83
CA THR A 67 -5.57 -12.72 -14.16
C THR A 67 -4.05 -12.63 -14.33
N PRO A 68 -3.36 -11.78 -13.55
CA PRO A 68 -1.92 -11.67 -13.61
C PRO A 68 -1.23 -12.93 -13.09
N ASP A 69 -0.12 -13.30 -13.71
CA ASP A 69 0.66 -14.47 -13.31
C ASP A 69 1.38 -14.22 -11.99
N ARG A 70 1.33 -15.20 -11.10
CA ARG A 70 2.00 -15.14 -9.80
C ARG A 70 3.50 -15.33 -9.99
N ALA A 71 4.29 -14.45 -9.38
CA ALA A 71 5.74 -14.60 -9.29
C ALA A 71 6.09 -15.61 -8.18
N SER A 72 5.88 -16.89 -8.45
CA SER A 72 6.02 -17.98 -7.46
C SER A 72 7.46 -18.14 -6.96
N ASP A 73 8.44 -17.85 -7.80
CA ASP A 73 9.87 -17.77 -7.47
C ASP A 73 10.12 -16.72 -6.37
N ILE A 74 9.59 -15.51 -6.55
CA ILE A 74 9.69 -14.45 -5.55
C ILE A 74 8.94 -14.83 -4.26
N ASP A 75 7.74 -15.41 -4.38
CA ASP A 75 6.96 -15.86 -3.22
C ASP A 75 7.71 -16.94 -2.40
N PHE A 76 8.40 -17.86 -3.08
CA PHE A 76 9.21 -18.89 -2.43
C PHE A 76 10.41 -18.32 -1.68
N GLU A 77 11.15 -17.40 -2.30
CA GLU A 77 12.28 -16.74 -1.66
C GLU A 77 11.83 -15.93 -0.43
N MET A 78 10.72 -15.19 -0.54
CA MET A 78 10.16 -14.43 0.59
C MET A 78 9.76 -15.30 1.80
N ARG A 79 9.46 -16.59 1.60
CA ARG A 79 9.15 -17.53 2.70
C ARG A 79 10.40 -17.97 3.44
N ARG A 80 11.54 -18.01 2.75
CA ARG A 80 12.83 -18.46 3.31
C ARG A 80 13.60 -17.30 3.94
N LEU A 81 13.50 -16.12 3.35
CA LEU A 81 14.20 -14.93 3.82
C LEU A 81 13.48 -14.25 4.99
N SER A 82 14.28 -13.71 5.90
CA SER A 82 13.81 -12.91 7.02
C SER A 82 14.29 -11.47 6.83
N GLY A 83 13.43 -10.49 7.09
CA GLY A 83 13.77 -9.07 7.17
C GLY A 83 13.49 -8.49 8.56
N GLY A 84 14.19 -7.42 8.93
CA GLY A 84 13.89 -6.68 10.15
C GLY A 84 12.71 -5.74 9.91
N CYS A 85 11.70 -5.76 10.79
CA CYS A 85 10.63 -4.78 10.74
C CYS A 85 11.19 -3.36 10.90
N MET A 86 10.84 -2.44 10.01
CA MET A 86 11.34 -1.06 10.03
C MET A 86 11.01 -0.33 11.35
N TYR A 87 9.88 -0.65 11.96
CA TYR A 87 9.36 0.03 13.14
C TYR A 87 9.81 -0.62 14.44
N CYS A 88 9.61 -1.93 14.59
CA CYS A 88 9.94 -2.65 15.84
C CYS A 88 11.25 -3.42 15.82
N ARG A 89 11.96 -3.44 14.68
CA ARG A 89 13.22 -4.18 14.48
C ARG A 89 13.13 -5.69 14.70
N LYS A 90 11.94 -6.25 14.96
CA LYS A 90 11.74 -7.70 15.06
C LYS A 90 12.05 -8.35 13.71
N GLN A 91 12.79 -9.45 13.76
CA GLN A 91 13.05 -10.29 12.61
C GLN A 91 11.79 -11.09 12.25
N VAL A 92 11.29 -10.91 11.04
CA VAL A 92 10.08 -11.59 10.54
C VAL A 92 10.35 -12.10 9.13
N LYS A 93 9.80 -13.26 8.75
CA LYS A 93 9.84 -13.73 7.36
C LYS A 93 9.18 -12.70 6.46
N LEU A 94 9.80 -12.38 5.32
CA LEU A 94 9.30 -11.34 4.43
C LEU A 94 7.86 -11.61 3.97
N TYR A 95 7.54 -12.88 3.70
CA TYR A 95 6.19 -13.34 3.37
C TYR A 95 5.13 -12.94 4.42
N TYR A 96 5.48 -12.91 5.71
CA TYR A 96 4.57 -12.57 6.81
C TYR A 96 4.70 -11.12 7.29
N MET A 97 5.58 -10.30 6.72
CA MET A 97 5.86 -8.95 7.23
C MET A 97 4.62 -8.05 7.25
N LYS A 98 3.77 -8.15 6.22
CA LYS A 98 2.53 -7.37 6.16
C LYS A 98 1.49 -7.81 7.20
N LEU A 99 1.47 -9.10 7.55
CA LEU A 99 0.66 -9.59 8.66
C LEU A 99 1.21 -9.08 9.99
N HIS A 100 2.54 -9.06 10.14
CA HIS A 100 3.19 -8.51 11.32
C HIS A 100 2.85 -7.04 11.57
N TYR A 101 2.75 -6.19 10.54
CA TYR A 101 2.34 -4.79 10.74
C TYR A 101 0.98 -4.66 11.45
N LYS A 102 0.06 -5.60 11.23
CA LYS A 102 -1.24 -5.62 11.94
C LYS A 102 -1.13 -5.89 13.43
N SER A 103 -0.02 -6.46 13.92
CA SER A 103 0.24 -6.73 15.34
C SER A 103 1.49 -6.02 15.87
N CYS A 104 2.12 -5.18 15.05
CA CYS A 104 3.30 -4.42 15.41
C CYS A 104 2.88 -3.16 16.16
N ARG A 105 3.03 -3.16 17.49
CA ARG A 105 2.65 -2.03 18.34
C ARG A 105 3.21 -0.68 17.86
N LYS A 106 4.50 -0.62 17.51
CA LYS A 106 5.12 0.62 17.01
C LYS A 106 4.53 1.11 15.68
N TYR A 107 4.20 0.19 14.77
CA TYR A 107 3.55 0.55 13.51
C TYR A 107 2.11 1.04 13.75
N GLN A 108 1.38 0.38 14.66
CA GLN A 108 0.02 0.79 15.03
C GLN A 108 -0.02 2.15 15.71
N GLU A 109 0.95 2.47 16.57
CA GLU A 109 1.04 3.77 17.23
C GLU A 109 1.27 4.93 16.23
N GLU A 110 2.00 4.68 15.14
CA GLU A 110 2.34 5.70 14.14
C GLU A 110 1.30 5.82 13.00
N TYR A 111 0.78 4.70 12.49
CA TYR A 111 -0.13 4.66 11.32
C TYR A 111 -1.54 4.13 11.64
N GLY A 112 -1.78 3.66 12.86
CA GLY A 112 -3.06 3.14 13.28
C GLY A 112 -4.02 4.26 13.63
N ILE A 113 -4.97 4.54 12.75
CA ILE A 113 -6.23 5.17 13.17
C ILE A 113 -6.93 4.14 14.06
N SER A 114 -6.76 4.26 15.37
CA SER A 114 -7.52 3.46 16.34
C SER A 114 -9.00 3.87 16.23
N PRO A 115 -9.96 2.93 16.21
CA PRO A 115 -11.25 3.21 16.81
C PRO A 115 -10.91 3.48 18.29
N LYS A 116 -11.03 4.72 18.75
CA LYS A 116 -11.09 4.96 20.19
C LYS A 116 -12.31 4.18 20.67
N ASN A 117 -12.07 3.13 21.42
CA ASN A 117 -13.09 2.51 22.26
C ASN A 117 -13.64 3.65 23.13
N GLN A 118 -14.79 4.19 22.75
CA GLN A 118 -15.59 4.97 23.67
C GLN A 118 -15.85 4.03 24.82
N THR A 119 -15.23 4.30 25.96
CA THR A 119 -15.65 3.75 27.24
C THR A 119 -17.13 4.04 27.37
N ILE A 120 -17.98 3.05 27.05
CA ILE A 120 -19.39 3.07 27.35
C ILE A 120 -19.46 2.99 28.87
N GLN A 121 -19.60 4.15 29.50
CA GLN A 121 -20.18 4.24 30.83
C GLN A 121 -21.59 3.68 30.70
N ILE A 122 -21.82 2.50 31.26
CA ILE A 122 -23.15 1.89 31.33
C ILE A 122 -23.95 2.74 32.32
N SER A 123 -24.64 3.76 31.83
CA SER A 123 -25.76 4.36 32.54
C SER A 123 -27.05 3.66 32.09
N PRO A 124 -27.87 3.15 33.03
CA PRO A 124 -29.09 2.45 32.66
C PRO A 124 -30.18 3.48 32.42
N ALA A 125 -30.56 3.73 31.17
CA ALA A 125 -31.95 4.02 30.83
C ALA A 125 -32.15 4.29 29.33
N ASN A 126 -33.18 3.61 28.84
CA ASN A 126 -34.12 4.02 27.81
C ASN A 126 -33.89 3.54 26.36
N ARG A 127 -34.93 2.85 25.91
CA ARG A 127 -35.14 2.27 24.58
C ARG A 127 -35.34 3.39 23.58
N THR A 128 -34.75 3.29 22.40
CA THR A 128 -35.42 3.45 21.09
C THR A 128 -34.41 3.32 19.95
N ASP A 129 -34.74 2.43 19.04
CA ASP A 129 -34.61 2.55 17.59
C ASP A 129 -33.25 2.72 16.87
N ARG A 130 -33.02 1.69 16.04
CA ARG A 130 -32.74 1.76 14.60
C ARG A 130 -31.27 1.99 14.20
N CYS A 131 -30.58 0.87 13.97
CA CYS A 131 -29.27 0.81 13.33
C CYS A 131 -29.31 1.43 11.92
N ASN A 132 -28.75 2.63 11.76
CA ASN A 132 -28.39 3.19 10.48
C ASN A 132 -27.10 4.01 10.63
N LEU A 133 -25.98 3.52 10.09
CA LEU A 133 -24.93 4.33 9.44
C LEU A 133 -23.85 3.37 8.92
N GLN A 134 -23.77 3.18 7.61
CA GLN A 134 -23.01 4.01 6.66
C GLN A 134 -21.53 3.64 6.64
N VAL A 135 -21.13 3.00 5.55
CA VAL A 135 -19.75 2.70 5.19
C VAL A 135 -18.96 4.01 5.06
N PRO A 136 -17.79 4.18 5.70
CA PRO A 136 -17.01 5.40 5.53
C PRO A 136 -16.39 5.45 4.12
N THR A 137 -16.77 6.48 3.38
CA THR A 137 -16.19 6.93 2.12
C THR A 137 -14.75 7.37 2.35
N VAL A 138 -13.79 6.64 1.79
CA VAL A 138 -12.37 7.05 1.84
C VAL A 138 -12.12 8.22 0.88
N LEU A 139 -11.87 9.38 1.49
CA LEU A 139 -11.02 10.50 1.07
C LEU A 139 -11.12 10.92 -0.42
N ARG A 140 -12.10 11.78 -0.71
CA ARG A 140 -11.90 12.89 -1.66
C ARG A 140 -10.84 13.83 -1.07
N ARG A 141 -9.84 14.22 -1.86
CA ARG A 141 -9.11 15.48 -1.69
C ARG A 141 -9.78 16.48 -2.64
N GLU A 142 -10.49 17.46 -2.10
CA GLU A 142 -10.83 18.73 -2.76
C GLU A 142 -10.28 19.81 -1.81
N LEU A 143 -9.17 20.47 -2.17
CA LEU A 143 -9.11 21.79 -2.80
C LEU A 143 -9.94 22.84 -2.04
N GLU A 144 -9.27 23.85 -1.48
CA GLU A 144 -9.91 25.11 -1.12
C GLU A 144 -9.12 26.30 -1.73
N PRO A 145 -9.82 27.37 -2.15
CA PRO A 145 -9.29 28.49 -2.92
C PRO A 145 -9.02 29.72 -2.02
N THR A 146 -8.11 30.60 -2.44
CA THR A 146 -8.14 32.01 -1.99
C THR A 146 -7.99 32.94 -3.19
N GLU A 147 -9.05 33.71 -3.38
CA GLU A 147 -9.28 34.74 -4.38
C GLU A 147 -8.41 35.98 -4.12
N LEU A 148 -7.91 36.65 -5.16
CA LEU A 148 -7.80 38.11 -5.14
C LEU A 148 -7.82 38.67 -6.57
N ALA A 149 -8.71 39.65 -6.72
CA ALA A 149 -9.16 40.34 -7.91
C ALA A 149 -8.06 40.94 -8.82
N GLY A 150 -8.43 41.15 -10.10
CA GLY A 150 -7.62 41.78 -11.16
C GLY A 150 -7.32 43.28 -10.95
N PRO A 151 -6.87 44.03 -11.98
CA PRO A 151 -7.65 44.21 -13.22
C PRO A 151 -6.85 44.21 -14.55
N LEU A 152 -7.66 44.27 -15.62
CA LEU A 152 -7.36 44.51 -17.03
C LEU A 152 -6.32 45.61 -17.31
N GLN A 153 -5.47 45.39 -18.32
CA GLN A 153 -5.32 46.36 -19.42
C GLN A 153 -4.68 45.75 -20.68
N GLN A 154 -5.24 46.17 -21.82
CA GLN A 154 -4.80 45.94 -23.19
C GLN A 154 -3.28 46.05 -23.39
N ASN A 155 -2.72 45.27 -24.32
CA ASN A 155 -2.14 45.86 -25.54
C ASN A 155 -1.96 44.83 -26.68
N ALA A 156 -2.35 45.29 -27.86
CA ALA A 156 -2.15 44.68 -29.16
C ALA A 156 -0.78 45.09 -29.76
N LEU A 157 -0.42 44.41 -30.87
CA LEU A 157 0.75 44.58 -31.76
C LEU A 157 2.06 43.96 -31.20
N LEU A 158 2.80 43.14 -31.94
CA LEU A 158 3.05 43.07 -33.39
C LEU A 158 2.91 41.64 -33.93
#